data_AF-A0A662NXK4-F1
#
_entry.id   AF-A0A662NXK4-F1
#
_cell.length_a   1.000
_cell.length_b   1.000
_cell.length_c   1.000
_cell.angle_alpha   90.00
_cell.angle_beta   90.00
_cell.angle_gamma   90.00
#
_symmetry.space_group_name_H-M   'P 1'
#
loop_
_entity.id
_entity.type
_entity.pdbx_description
1 polymer ?
#
loop_
_entity_poly.entity_id
_entity_poly.type
_entity_poly.pdbx_seq_one_letter_code
_entity_poly.pdbx_strand_id
1 'polypeptide(L)' 'MDVFELAKRYHKELGIKEPSFATLSAEIFGELALQIVDYLKSEGYMLKDTRFIDYEKSLVLELIKADKSFELVLRKL' A
#
# COMPACT_ATOMS: atom_id res chain seq x y z
N MET A 1 -10.35 6.05 -4.22
CA MET A 1 -9.49 7.07 -3.56
C MET A 1 -8.28 6.32 -3.07
N ASP A 2 -7.10 6.69 -3.56
CA ASP A 2 -5.85 5.95 -3.36
C ASP A 2 -5.29 6.19 -1.93
N VAL A 3 -4.77 5.15 -1.27
CA VAL A 3 -4.05 5.24 0.02
C VAL A 3 -2.92 6.28 -0.05
N PHE A 4 -2.27 6.42 -1.22
CA PHE A 4 -1.20 7.41 -1.44
C PHE A 4 -1.73 8.85 -1.53
N GLU A 5 -2.90 9.06 -2.13
CA GLU A 5 -3.59 10.36 -2.10
C GLU A 5 -4.06 10.71 -0.68
N LEU A 6 -4.58 9.71 0.04
CA LEU A 6 -5.03 9.85 1.42
C LEU A 6 -3.87 10.29 2.33
N ALA A 7 -2.71 9.64 2.19
CA ALA A 7 -1.48 9.97 2.92
C ALA A 7 -1.05 11.42 2.70
N LYS A 8 -1.09 11.87 1.44
CA LYS A 8 -0.73 13.24 1.05
C LYS A 8 -1.68 14.27 1.66
N ARG A 9 -2.98 13.96 1.71
CA ARG A 9 -4.00 14.85 2.27
C ARG A 9 -3.89 14.97 3.80
N TYR A 10 -3.75 13.84 4.49
CA TYR A 10 -3.60 13.81 5.95
C TYR A 10 -2.38 14.62 6.42
N HIS A 11 -1.26 14.54 5.70
CA HIS A 11 -0.05 15.29 6.05
C HIS A 11 -0.21 16.80 5.83
N LYS A 12 -0.90 17.22 4.75
CA LYS A 12 -0.99 18.62 4.33
C LYS A 12 -2.09 19.41 5.06
N GLU A 13 -3.22 18.78 5.36
CA GLU A 13 -4.39 19.46 5.93
C GLU A 13 -4.46 19.41 7.48
N LEU A 14 -3.86 18.40 8.13
CA LEU A 14 -4.05 18.19 9.58
C LEU A 14 -2.79 18.44 10.43
N GLY A 15 -1.63 18.74 9.83
CA GLY A 15 -0.42 19.15 10.57
C GLY A 15 0.10 18.10 11.58
N ILE A 16 -0.21 16.82 11.36
CA ILE A 16 0.13 15.73 12.27
C ILE A 16 1.64 15.44 12.16
N LYS A 17 2.35 15.62 13.29
CA LYS A 17 3.82 15.56 13.43
C LYS A 17 4.42 14.15 13.62
N GLU A 18 3.61 13.10 13.55
CA GLU A 18 4.10 11.72 13.47
C GLU A 18 3.98 11.23 12.03
N PRO A 19 5.04 10.65 11.43
CA PRO A 19 5.00 10.18 10.05
C PRO A 19 3.89 9.13 9.97
N SER A 20 2.77 9.52 9.36
CA SER A 20 1.60 8.66 9.25
C SER A 20 2.04 7.32 8.67
N PHE A 21 1.45 6.20 9.10
CA PHE A 21 1.75 4.86 8.60
C PHE A 21 1.84 4.77 7.06
N ALA A 22 1.11 5.64 6.37
CA ALA A 22 1.15 5.77 4.93
C ALA A 22 2.45 6.47 4.41
N THR A 23 3.01 7.42 5.14
CA THR A 23 4.34 8.01 4.91
C THR A 23 5.44 6.95 5.05
N LEU A 24 5.40 6.12 6.10
CA LEU A 24 6.40 5.07 6.32
C LEU A 24 6.32 3.97 5.25
N SER A 25 5.11 3.58 4.86
CA SER A 25 4.85 2.64 3.77
C SER A 25 5.35 3.18 2.43
N ALA A 26 5.11 4.46 2.15
CA ALA A 26 5.59 5.13 0.95
C ALA A 26 7.12 5.29 0.92
N GLU A 27 7.77 5.50 2.06
CA GLU A 27 9.22 5.59 2.17
C GLU A 27 9.90 4.22 1.93
N ILE A 28 9.33 3.15 2.48
CA ILE A 28 9.94 1.81 2.41
C ILE A 28 9.64 1.12 1.08
N PHE A 29 8.41 1.24 0.57
CA PHE A 29 7.94 0.46 -0.57
C PHE A 29 7.51 1.31 -1.78
N GLY A 30 7.34 2.62 -1.60
CA GLY A 30 7.01 3.64 -2.60
C GLY A 30 6.75 3.17 -4.04
N GLU A 31 7.70 3.45 -4.93
CA GLU A 31 7.57 3.22 -6.36
C GLU A 31 7.45 1.73 -6.74
N LEU A 32 8.08 0.85 -5.97
CA LEU A 32 8.02 -0.60 -6.19
C LEU A 32 6.62 -1.15 -5.91
N ALA A 33 5.97 -0.73 -4.82
CA ALA A 33 4.61 -1.14 -4.52
C ALA A 33 3.63 -0.67 -5.59
N LEU A 34 3.80 0.55 -6.11
CA LEU A 34 3.00 1.08 -7.23
C LEU A 34 3.20 0.26 -8.49
N GLN A 35 4.45 -0.02 -8.88
CA GLN A 35 4.76 -0.85 -10.05
C GLN A 35 4.17 -2.26 -9.93
N ILE A 36 4.21 -2.87 -8.75
CA ILE A 36 3.63 -4.18 -8.47
C ILE A 36 2.11 -4.12 -8.59
N VAL A 37 1.46 -3.12 -8.00
CA VAL A 37 0.00 -2.94 -8.09
C VAL A 37 -0.42 -2.72 -9.54
N ASP A 38 0.30 -1.90 -10.31
CA ASP A 38 -0.03 -1.63 -11.71
C ASP A 38 0.19 -2.84 -12.60
N TYR A 39 1.25 -3.60 -12.37
CA TYR A 39 1.47 -4.89 -13.02
C TYR A 39 0.31 -5.86 -12.72
N LEU A 40 -0.07 -6.00 -11.44
CA LEU A 40 -1.16 -6.89 -11.03
C LEU A 40 -2.51 -6.46 -11.64
N LYS A 41 -2.79 -5.16 -11.73
CA LYS A 41 -3.97 -4.65 -12.44
C LYS A 41 -3.95 -5.00 -13.93
N SER A 42 -2.79 -4.90 -14.59
CA SER A 42 -2.65 -5.29 -16.00
C SER A 42 -2.90 -6.78 -16.22
N GLU A 43 -2.60 -7.61 -15.21
CA GLU A 43 -2.88 -9.05 -15.17
C GLU A 43 -4.32 -9.40 -14.74
N GLY A 44 -5.18 -8.40 -14.55
CA GLY A 44 -6.60 -8.58 -14.21
C GLY A 44 -6.89 -8.81 -12.73
N TYR A 45 -5.94 -8.48 -11.83
CA TYR A 45 -6.20 -8.43 -10.39
C TYR A 45 -6.79 -7.07 -9.99
N MET A 46 -7.64 -7.07 -8.97
CA MET A 46 -8.16 -5.86 -8.35
C MET A 46 -7.60 -5.72 -6.94
N LEU A 47 -7.09 -4.55 -6.59
CA LEU A 47 -6.67 -4.24 -5.23
C LEU A 47 -7.93 -4.00 -4.37
N LYS A 48 -8.08 -4.80 -3.32
CA LYS A 48 -9.20 -4.75 -2.39
C LYS A 48 -8.86 -3.94 -1.14
N ASP A 49 -7.70 -4.18 -0.55
CA ASP A 49 -7.25 -3.47 0.65
C ASP A 49 -5.71 -3.41 0.71
N THR A 50 -5.18 -2.55 1.57
CA THR A 50 -3.75 -2.39 1.80
C THR A 50 -3.49 -2.15 3.29
N ARG A 51 -2.61 -2.96 3.89
CA ARG A 51 -2.27 -2.87 5.31
C ARG A 51 -0.76 -2.87 5.52
N PHE A 52 -0.27 -1.99 6.39
CA PHE A 52 1.12 -2.02 6.83
C PHE A 52 1.25 -2.72 8.19
N ILE A 53 2.22 -3.62 8.33
CA ILE A 53 2.56 -4.31 9.57
C ILE A 53 3.87 -3.72 10.08
N ASP A 54 3.78 -2.95 11.17
CA ASP A 54 4.90 -2.14 11.69
C ASP A 54 6.04 -2.98 12.28
N TYR A 55 5.71 -3.99 13.10
CA TYR A 55 6.72 -4.87 13.71
C TYR A 55 7.61 -5.57 12.67
N GLU A 56 7.03 -5.94 11.53
CA GLU A 56 7.74 -6.62 10.43
C GLU A 56 8.15 -5.66 9.30
N LYS A 57 7.86 -4.36 9.45
CA LYS A 57 8.02 -3.34 8.40
C LYS A 57 7.58 -3.83 7.01
N SER A 58 6.37 -4.41 6.96
CA SER A 58 5.86 -5.14 5.79
C SER A 58 4.60 -4.49 5.24
N LEU A 59 4.45 -4.44 3.91
CA LEU A 59 3.23 -3.99 3.24
C LEU A 59 2.45 -5.20 2.74
N VAL A 60 1.19 -5.31 3.14
CA VAL A 60 0.25 -6.35 2.71
C VAL A 60 -0.74 -5.75 1.71
N LEU A 61 -0.89 -6.39 0.57
CA LEU A 61 -1.88 -6.06 -0.45
C LEU A 61 -2.91 -7.20 -0.53
N GLU A 62 -4.18 -6.89 -0.27
CA GLU A 62 -5.28 -7.82 -0.54
C GLU A 62 -5.73 -7.66 -2.00
N LEU A 63 -5.71 -8.74 -2.77
CA LEU A 63 -6.00 -8.76 -4.19
C LEU A 63 -7.13 -9.73 -4.50
N ILE A 64 -8.00 -9.38 -5.44
CA ILE A 64 -9.07 -10.24 -5.95
C ILE A 64 -8.84 -10.52 -7.43
N LYS A 65 -9.01 -11.77 -7.87
CA LYS A 65 -9.11 -12.11 -9.30
C LYS A 65 -10.21 -13.15 -9.47
N ALA A 66 -11.20 -12.83 -10.30
CA ALA A 66 -12.44 -13.60 -10.42
C ALA A 66 -13.11 -13.81 -9.05
N ASP A 67 -13.16 -15.05 -8.57
CA ASP A 67 -13.76 -15.48 -7.30
C ASP A 67 -12.73 -15.74 -6.18
N LYS A 68 -11.45 -15.45 -6.42
CA LYS A 68 -10.35 -15.76 -5.49
C LYS A 68 -9.75 -14.49 -4.88
N SER A 69 -9.42 -14.59 -3.59
CA SER A 69 -8.70 -13.56 -2.83
C SER A 69 -7.27 -14.03 -2.57
N PHE A 70 -6.32 -13.10 -2.66
CA PHE A 70 -4.89 -13.32 -2.44
C PHE A 70 -4.33 -12.25 -1.51
N GLU A 71 -3.30 -12.59 -0.76
CA GLU A 71 -2.50 -11.64 0.02
C GLU A 71 -1.07 -11.64 -0.52
N LEU A 72 -0.57 -10.45 -0.87
CA LEU A 72 0.82 -10.24 -1.25
C LEU A 72 1.52 -9.48 -0.13
N VAL A 73 2.59 -10.06 0.43
CA VAL A 73 3.38 -9.42 1.49
C VAL A 73 4.71 -8.95 0.91
N LEU A 74 4.92 -7.63 0.88
CA LEU A 74 6.20 -7.02 0.55
C LEU A 74 6.99 -6.80 1.84
N ARG A 75 8.19 -7.39 1.90
CA ARG A 75 9.11 -7.26 3.03
C ARG A 75 10.48 -6.84 2.52
N LYS A 76 11.13 -5.93 3.24
CA LYS A 76 12.55 -5.62 3.02
C LYS A 76 13.38 -6.63 3.81
N LEU A 77 14.31 -7.30 3.15
CA LEU A 77 15.28 -8.21 3.76
C LEU A 77 16.50 -7.44 4.28
#